data_AF-A0AA43CRG2-F1
#
_entry.id   AF-A0AA43CRG2-F1
#
_cell.length_a   1.000
_cell.length_b   1.000
_cell.length_c   1.000
_cell.angle_alpha   90.00
_cell.angle_beta   90.00
_cell.angle_gamma   90.00
#
_symmetry.space_group_name_H-M   'P 1'
#
loop_
_entity.id
_entity.type
_entity.pdbx_description
1 polymer ?
#
loop_
_entity_poly.entity_id
_entity_poly.type
_entity_poly.pdbx_seq_one_letter_code
_entity_poly.pdbx_strand_id
1 'polypeptide(L)'
;MKMNPIFKLSTVALAAALCVSTVNAKHHEEAEDLIADLQDCKADAATMKKAKEMIKKNGGAPTEKQVDDFIDSLPDELIDCIDELD
;
A
#
# COMPACT_ATOMS: atom_id res chain seq x y z
N MET A 1 -22.40 -17.82 -22.09
CA MET A 1 -21.11 -17.08 -22.03
C MET A 1 -20.34 -17.61 -20.84
N LYS A 2 -19.05 -17.88 -21.06
CA LYS A 2 -18.11 -18.58 -20.17
C LYS A 2 -17.58 -17.58 -19.12
N MET A 3 -17.40 -18.05 -17.88
CA MET A 3 -16.92 -17.29 -16.71
C MET A 3 -15.54 -16.66 -16.95
N ASN A 4 -15.35 -15.40 -16.52
CA ASN A 4 -14.05 -14.82 -16.20
C ASN A 4 -14.11 -14.21 -14.78
N PRO A 5 -13.73 -14.94 -13.72
CA PRO A 5 -13.44 -14.37 -12.42
C PRO A 5 -11.93 -14.10 -12.36
N ILE A 6 -11.49 -13.00 -12.96
CA ILE A 6 -10.10 -12.53 -12.92
C ILE A 6 -10.21 -11.04 -12.57
N PHE A 7 -9.34 -10.53 -11.70
CA PHE A 7 -9.39 -9.22 -11.00
C PHE A 7 -9.99 -9.21 -9.59
N LYS A 8 -9.70 -10.24 -8.77
CA LYS A 8 -9.76 -10.13 -7.29
C LYS A 8 -8.58 -10.82 -6.61
N LEU A 9 -7.41 -10.77 -7.24
CA LEU A 9 -6.24 -11.53 -6.79
C LEU A 9 -4.96 -10.69 -6.59
N SER A 10 -4.94 -9.41 -6.95
CA SER A 10 -3.73 -8.58 -6.82
C SER A 10 -3.50 -8.03 -5.40
N THR A 11 -4.53 -7.66 -4.65
CA THR A 11 -4.34 -7.03 -3.33
C THR A 11 -3.74 -7.96 -2.26
N VAL A 12 -3.78 -9.28 -2.45
CA VAL A 12 -3.22 -10.23 -1.48
C VAL A 12 -1.71 -10.44 -1.66
N ALA A 13 -1.18 -10.18 -2.86
CA ALA A 13 0.24 -10.40 -3.15
C ALA A 13 1.12 -9.31 -2.53
N LEU A 14 0.68 -8.04 -2.60
CA LEU A 14 1.40 -6.89 -2.05
C LEU A 14 1.48 -6.94 -0.52
N ALA A 15 0.37 -7.29 0.15
CA ALA A 15 0.32 -7.47 1.60
C ALA A 15 1.27 -8.59 2.09
N ALA A 16 1.36 -9.68 1.32
CA ALA A 16 2.23 -10.81 1.65
C ALA A 16 3.74 -10.51 1.44
N ALA A 17 4.09 -9.62 0.51
CA ALA A 17 5.48 -9.19 0.29
C ALA A 17 6.01 -8.36 1.47
N LEU A 18 5.17 -7.51 2.06
CA LEU A 18 5.47 -6.73 3.26
C LEU A 18 5.62 -7.62 4.52
N CYS A 19 4.98 -8.79 4.58
CA CYS A 19 4.97 -9.62 5.79
C CYS A 19 6.30 -10.32 6.13
N VAL A 20 7.19 -10.57 5.17
CA VAL A 20 8.40 -11.40 5.38
C VAL A 20 9.55 -10.62 6.05
N SER A 21 9.36 -9.33 6.30
CA SER A 21 10.34 -8.41 6.87
C SER A 21 10.22 -8.17 8.38
N THR A 22 9.38 -8.93 9.10
CA THR A 22 8.90 -8.49 10.42
C THR A 22 9.66 -9.09 11.60
N VAL A 23 10.86 -8.56 11.87
CA VAL A 23 11.43 -8.53 13.23
C VAL A 23 12.04 -7.15 13.52
N ASN A 24 11.15 -6.25 13.98
CA ASN A 24 11.41 -5.15 14.91
C ASN A 24 12.15 -3.87 14.45
N ALA A 25 12.50 -3.70 13.17
CA ALA A 25 13.04 -2.43 12.66
C ALA A 25 12.57 -2.01 11.26
N LYS A 26 11.98 -2.92 10.47
CA LYS A 26 11.63 -2.71 9.05
C LYS A 26 10.26 -2.08 8.78
N HIS A 27 9.35 -2.07 9.75
CA HIS A 27 8.01 -1.46 9.56
C HIS A 27 8.04 0.05 9.27
N HIS A 28 9.13 0.73 9.65
CA HIS A 28 9.32 2.14 9.30
C HIS A 28 9.72 2.28 7.83
N GLU A 29 10.57 1.37 7.33
CA GLU A 29 11.01 1.35 5.93
C GLU A 29 9.82 1.07 5.01
N GLU A 30 8.97 0.10 5.35
CA GLU A 30 7.76 -0.24 4.57
C GLU A 30 6.74 0.91 4.48
N ALA A 31 6.63 1.70 5.54
CA ALA A 31 5.80 2.90 5.56
C ALA A 31 6.38 4.02 4.69
N GLU A 32 7.71 4.16 4.66
CA GLU A 32 8.39 5.13 3.80
C GLU A 32 8.39 4.67 2.33
N ASP A 33 8.49 3.37 2.06
CA ASP A 33 8.39 2.76 0.74
C ASP A 33 7.00 3.04 0.14
N LEU A 34 5.92 2.83 0.89
CA LEU A 34 4.57 3.20 0.45
C LEU A 34 4.46 4.69 0.07
N ILE A 35 5.13 5.59 0.79
CA ILE A 35 5.13 7.03 0.46
C ILE A 35 5.92 7.30 -0.83
N ALA A 36 7.02 6.57 -1.04
CA ALA A 36 7.82 6.67 -2.25
C ALA A 36 7.03 6.18 -3.47
N ASP A 37 6.38 5.02 -3.37
CA ASP A 37 5.57 4.44 -4.46
C ASP A 37 4.40 5.36 -4.83
N LEU A 38 3.71 5.89 -3.81
CA LEU A 38 2.68 6.92 -4.02
C LEU A 38 3.25 8.17 -4.72
N GLN A 39 4.49 8.55 -4.42
CA GLN A 39 5.13 9.70 -5.05
C GLN A 39 5.47 9.42 -6.52
N ASP A 40 6.00 8.24 -6.82
CA ASP A 40 6.35 7.82 -8.17
C ASP A 40 5.11 7.64 -9.05
N CYS A 41 4.02 7.14 -8.48
CA CYS A 41 2.70 7.08 -9.09
C CYS A 41 1.95 8.43 -9.11
N LYS A 42 2.60 9.52 -8.68
CA LYS A 42 2.05 10.88 -8.68
C LYS A 42 0.71 11.01 -7.95
N ALA A 43 0.58 10.30 -6.83
CA ALA A 43 -0.58 10.39 -5.97
C ALA A 43 -0.87 11.85 -5.58
N ASP A 44 -2.15 12.21 -5.58
CA ASP A 44 -2.60 13.54 -5.19
C ASP A 44 -2.13 13.92 -3.78
N ALA A 45 -1.97 15.22 -3.55
CA ALA A 45 -1.49 15.75 -2.27
C ALA A 45 -2.38 15.33 -1.07
N ALA A 46 -3.67 15.10 -1.30
CA ALA A 46 -4.59 14.58 -0.29
C ALA A 46 -4.29 13.13 0.10
N THR A 47 -3.96 12.28 -0.87
CA THR A 47 -3.57 10.88 -0.67
C THR A 47 -2.22 10.79 0.05
N MET A 48 -1.24 11.55 -0.41
CA MET A 48 0.07 11.66 0.24
C MET A 48 -0.05 12.14 1.69
N LYS A 49 -0.96 13.08 1.96
CA LYS A 49 -1.23 13.55 3.32
C LYS A 49 -1.86 12.46 4.18
N LYS A 50 -2.87 11.73 3.66
CA LYS A 50 -3.51 10.63 4.39
C LYS A 50 -2.52 9.51 4.74
N ALA A 51 -1.64 9.13 3.81
CA ALA A 51 -0.59 8.15 4.06
C ALA A 51 0.33 8.61 5.20
N LYS A 52 0.84 9.85 5.13
CA LYS A 52 1.69 10.43 6.20
C LYS A 52 0.98 10.52 7.54
N GLU A 53 -0.30 10.88 7.55
CA GLU A 53 -1.11 10.94 8.77
C GLU A 53 -1.33 9.54 9.37
N MET A 54 -1.56 8.52 8.53
CA MET A 54 -1.70 7.13 8.96
C MET A 54 -0.40 6.61 9.58
N ILE A 55 0.75 6.82 8.93
CA ILE A 55 2.06 6.46 9.46
C ILE A 55 2.31 7.15 10.81
N LYS A 56 2.10 8.46 10.86
CA LYS A 56 2.31 9.25 12.08
C LYS A 56 1.39 8.83 13.23
N LYS A 57 0.11 8.55 12.95
CA LYS A 57 -0.89 8.14 13.95
C LYS A 57 -0.53 6.80 14.59
N ASN A 58 0.16 5.93 13.86
CA ASN A 58 0.60 4.62 14.34
C ASN A 58 2.05 4.60 14.84
N GLY A 59 2.61 5.77 15.18
CA GLY A 59 3.97 5.85 15.74
C GLY A 59 5.08 5.52 14.74
N GLY A 60 4.82 5.65 13.44
CA GLY A 60 5.76 5.32 12.37
C GLY A 60 5.71 3.86 11.91
N ALA A 61 4.81 3.04 12.46
CA ALA A 61 4.67 1.63 12.11
C ALA A 61 3.18 1.25 12.03
N PRO A 62 2.48 1.60 10.94
CA PRO A 62 1.14 1.09 10.71
C PRO A 62 1.15 -0.44 10.59
N THR A 63 0.09 -1.08 11.04
CA THR A 63 -0.09 -2.52 10.82
C THR A 63 -0.40 -2.78 9.35
N GLU A 64 -0.04 -3.94 8.82
CA GLU A 64 -0.41 -4.41 7.47
C GLU A 64 -1.87 -4.11 7.13
N LYS A 65 -2.81 -4.50 8.00
CA LYS A 65 -4.24 -4.22 7.80
C LYS A 65 -4.57 -2.74 7.59
N GLN A 66 -3.85 -1.82 8.24
CA GLN A 66 -4.08 -0.38 8.08
C GLN A 66 -3.50 0.14 6.77
N VAL A 67 -2.45 -0.51 6.27
CA VAL A 67 -1.87 -0.25 4.95
C VAL A 67 -2.82 -0.77 3.87
N ASP A 68 -3.31 -2.01 4.00
CA ASP A 68 -4.30 -2.60 3.09
C ASP A 68 -5.58 -1.77 3.03
N ASP A 69 -6.18 -1.45 4.19
CA ASP A 69 -7.40 -0.64 4.26
C ASP A 69 -7.16 0.77 3.65
N PHE A 70 -5.91 1.26 3.64
CA PHE A 70 -5.54 2.51 2.98
C PHE A 70 -5.39 2.34 1.47
N ILE A 71 -4.69 1.29 1.00
CA ILE A 71 -4.50 0.98 -0.43
C ILE A 71 -5.86 0.70 -1.09
N ASP A 72 -6.74 -0.06 -0.44
CA ASP A 72 -8.11 -0.33 -0.89
C ASP A 72 -8.97 0.95 -1.01
N SER A 73 -8.56 2.05 -0.36
CA SER A 73 -9.24 3.35 -0.45
C SER A 73 -8.72 4.25 -1.58
N LEU A 74 -7.66 3.81 -2.27
CA LEU A 74 -7.06 4.52 -3.39
C LEU A 74 -7.85 4.26 -4.68
N PRO A 75 -7.78 5.18 -5.66
CA PRO A 75 -8.32 4.92 -6.98
C PRO A 75 -7.57 3.76 -7.65
N ASP A 76 -8.30 2.92 -8.39
CA ASP A 76 -7.76 1.71 -9.05
C ASP A 76 -6.51 2.02 -9.89
N GLU A 77 -6.49 3.15 -10.61
CA GLU A 77 -5.35 3.57 -11.44
C GLU A 77 -4.05 3.77 -10.64
N LEU A 78 -4.17 4.18 -9.38
CA LEU A 78 -3.04 4.38 -8.49
C LEU A 78 -2.58 3.06 -7.88
N ILE A 79 -3.53 2.16 -7.60
CA ILE A 79 -3.23 0.79 -7.13
C ILE A 79 -2.50 0.03 -8.23
N ASP A 80 -3.01 0.06 -9.46
CA ASP A 80 -2.38 -0.58 -10.62
C ASP A 80 -0.94 -0.08 -10.84
N CYS A 81 -0.70 1.23 -10.67
CA CYS A 81 0.63 1.81 -10.79
C CYS A 81 1.58 1.32 -9.68
N ILE A 82 1.12 1.24 -8.42
CA ILE A 82 1.93 0.74 -7.30
C ILE A 82 2.25 -0.75 -7.51
N ASP A 83 1.26 -1.55 -7.94
CA ASP A 83 1.44 -2.96 -8.28
C ASP A 83 2.42 -3.18 -9.46
N GLU A 84 2.60 -2.20 -10.35
CA GLU A 84 3.60 -2.25 -11.43
C GLU A 84 5.02 -1.85 -11.00
N LEU A 85 5.19 -1.21 -9.83
CA LEU A 85 6.49 -0.80 -9.28
C LEU A 85 7.18 -1.92 -8.48
N ASP A 86 6.42 -2.85 -7.91
CA ASP A 86 6.88 -4.02 -7.15
C ASP A 86 7.31 -5.20 -8.06
#